data_AF-A0A4Q2X1D2-F1
#
_entry.id   AF-A0A4Q2X1D2-F1
#
_cell.length_a   1.000
_cell.length_b   1.000
_cell.length_c   1.000
_cell.angle_alpha   90.00
_cell.angle_beta   90.00
_cell.angle_gamma   90.00
#
_symmetry.space_group_name_H-M   'P 1'
#
loop_
_entity.id
_entity.type
_entity.pdbx_description
1 polymer ?
#
loop_
_entity_poly.entity_id
_entity_poly.type
_entity_poly.pdbx_seq_one_letter_code
_entity_poly.pdbx_strand_id
1 'polypeptide(L)'
;MNPTTRLALGTLAATILSAPLSRAAAKPEVARSATDKGFKLDPVPVPSRNDAATAATFRLVDGETDGNGGDLKALHDGQVPFEEDEPSKNFFFKNGSNGGRIEVDLGKTTSIKSIQTYSWHKGARAAQSYKIYAAKGDEKNFGPAPKREIDPRTLGWKPIAKVDTRRGDQGGQH
;
A
#
# COMPACT_ATOMS: atom_id res chain seq x y z
N MET A 1 58.33 -51.83 10.45
CA MET A 1 57.42 -51.37 9.39
C MET A 1 56.37 -50.50 10.07
N ASN A 2 56.41 -49.17 9.91
CA ASN A 2 55.40 -48.26 10.45
C ASN A 2 54.71 -47.55 9.28
N PRO A 3 53.37 -47.60 9.13
CA PRO A 3 52.69 -46.77 8.17
C PRO A 3 52.44 -45.38 8.77
N THR A 4 52.81 -44.35 8.03
CA THR A 4 52.56 -42.94 8.36
C THR A 4 51.28 -42.54 7.64
N THR A 5 50.17 -42.37 8.36
CA THR A 5 48.90 -41.90 7.79
C THR A 5 48.98 -40.39 7.61
N ARG A 6 48.95 -39.92 6.36
CA ARG A 6 48.81 -38.49 6.03
C ARG A 6 47.32 -38.14 5.90
N LEU A 7 46.87 -37.20 6.73
CA LEU A 7 45.53 -36.61 6.65
C LEU A 7 45.53 -35.53 5.55
N ALA A 8 44.75 -35.71 4.49
CA ALA A 8 44.53 -34.70 3.47
C ALA A 8 43.42 -33.73 3.94
N LEU A 9 43.77 -32.46 4.16
CA LEU A 9 42.79 -31.40 4.36
C LEU A 9 42.19 -31.02 2.99
N GLY A 10 40.92 -31.34 2.77
CA GLY A 10 40.15 -30.84 1.63
C GLY A 10 39.51 -29.50 1.98
N THR A 11 39.91 -28.44 1.28
CA THR A 11 39.31 -27.09 1.42
C THR A 11 37.97 -27.06 0.69
N LEU A 12 36.88 -26.94 1.43
CA LEU A 12 35.53 -26.77 0.87
C LEU A 12 35.31 -25.30 0.51
N ALA A 13 35.38 -24.96 -0.77
CA ALA A 13 35.01 -23.63 -1.27
C ALA A 13 33.47 -23.52 -1.34
N ALA A 14 32.87 -22.73 -0.45
CA ALA A 14 31.44 -22.46 -0.46
C ALA A 14 31.13 -21.27 -1.39
N THR A 15 30.61 -21.55 -2.58
CA THR A 15 30.10 -20.55 -3.52
C THR A 15 28.73 -20.07 -3.03
N ILE A 16 28.65 -18.84 -2.51
CA ILE A 16 27.37 -18.22 -2.13
C ILE A 16 26.67 -17.73 -3.40
N LEU A 17 25.74 -18.53 -3.92
CA LEU A 17 24.87 -18.13 -5.01
C LEU A 17 23.86 -17.10 -4.49
N SER A 18 24.13 -15.81 -4.71
CA SER A 18 23.17 -14.75 -4.43
C SER A 18 22.07 -14.77 -5.48
N ALA A 19 21.02 -15.56 -5.25
CA ALA A 19 19.82 -15.48 -6.06
C ALA A 19 19.13 -14.12 -5.81
N PRO A 20 18.84 -13.31 -6.83
CA PRO A 20 18.06 -12.10 -6.64
C PRO A 20 16.67 -12.50 -6.14
N LEU A 21 16.27 -12.00 -4.97
CA LEU A 21 14.88 -12.09 -4.52
C LEU A 21 13.99 -11.38 -5.54
N SER A 22 13.37 -12.15 -6.44
CA SER A 22 12.25 -11.64 -7.24
C SER A 22 11.10 -11.35 -6.29
N ARG A 23 10.85 -10.07 -6.01
CA ARG A 23 9.63 -9.62 -5.35
C ARG A 23 8.46 -9.92 -6.29
N ALA A 24 7.65 -10.93 -5.97
CA ALA A 24 6.42 -11.19 -6.69
C ALA A 24 5.50 -9.96 -6.62
N ALA A 25 4.75 -9.69 -7.69
CA ALA A 25 3.69 -8.68 -7.65
C ALA A 25 2.71 -9.03 -6.52
N ALA A 26 2.28 -8.03 -5.75
CA ALA A 26 1.31 -8.27 -4.69
C ALA A 26 -0.01 -8.71 -5.33
N LYS A 27 -0.70 -9.66 -4.70
CA LYS A 27 -2.04 -10.08 -5.13
C LYS A 27 -3.06 -9.16 -4.45
N PRO A 28 -3.79 -8.32 -5.20
CA PRO A 28 -4.86 -7.52 -4.59
C PRO A 28 -5.99 -8.43 -4.15
N GLU A 29 -6.39 -8.31 -2.88
CA GLU A 29 -7.64 -8.88 -2.38
C GLU A 29 -8.63 -7.73 -2.21
N VAL A 30 -9.83 -7.89 -2.78
CA VAL A 30 -10.89 -6.88 -2.73
C VAL A 30 -12.15 -7.51 -2.17
N ALA A 31 -12.77 -6.83 -1.23
CA ALA A 31 -14.01 -7.23 -0.59
C ALA A 31 -15.01 -6.09 -0.65
N ARG A 32 -16.29 -6.41 -0.51
CA ARG A 32 -17.36 -5.42 -0.43
C ARG A 32 -18.41 -5.90 0.55
N SER A 33 -18.93 -4.99 1.37
CA SER A 33 -20.09 -5.25 2.22
C SER A 33 -21.13 -4.15 2.04
N ALA A 34 -22.40 -4.54 1.89
CA ALA A 34 -23.53 -3.60 1.86
C ALA A 34 -24.12 -3.37 3.27
N THR A 35 -23.48 -3.90 4.32
CA THR A 35 -23.95 -3.71 5.70
C THR A 35 -23.87 -2.24 6.10
N ASP A 36 -24.91 -1.79 6.80
CA ASP A 36 -25.02 -0.46 7.40
C ASP A 36 -24.61 -0.48 8.90
N LYS A 37 -24.43 -1.67 9.50
CA LYS A 37 -24.12 -1.84 10.92
C LYS A 37 -22.69 -2.27 11.16
N GLY A 38 -21.86 -1.32 11.59
CA GLY A 38 -20.47 -1.53 11.97
C GLY A 38 -19.58 -1.93 10.79
N PHE A 39 -18.30 -1.63 10.90
CA PHE A 39 -17.34 -1.95 9.84
C PHE A 39 -16.95 -3.43 9.88
N LYS A 40 -17.24 -4.18 8.80
CA LYS A 40 -16.86 -5.58 8.63
C LYS A 40 -16.71 -5.94 7.16
N LEU A 41 -15.50 -6.34 6.77
CA LEU A 41 -15.13 -6.56 5.38
C LEU A 41 -14.39 -7.90 5.17
N ASP A 42 -15.05 -9.03 5.40
CA ASP A 42 -14.41 -10.34 5.21
C ASP A 42 -13.99 -10.57 3.73
N PRO A 43 -12.78 -11.12 3.45
CA PRO A 43 -11.76 -11.60 4.38
C PRO A 43 -10.71 -10.55 4.81
N VAL A 44 -10.89 -9.28 4.46
CA VAL A 44 -9.95 -8.19 4.80
C VAL A 44 -10.02 -7.89 6.31
N PRO A 45 -8.89 -7.92 7.04
CA PRO A 45 -8.85 -7.55 8.45
C PRO A 45 -9.34 -6.13 8.69
N VAL A 46 -9.81 -5.84 9.90
CA VAL A 46 -10.09 -4.46 10.34
C VAL A 46 -8.80 -3.63 10.42
N PRO A 47 -8.89 -2.28 10.32
CA PRO A 47 -7.71 -1.42 10.45
C PRO A 47 -6.93 -1.68 11.74
N SER A 48 -5.60 -1.61 11.64
CA SER A 48 -4.70 -1.64 12.79
C SER A 48 -4.43 -0.23 13.32
N ARG A 49 -4.12 -0.12 14.62
CA ARG A 49 -3.73 1.14 15.29
C ARG A 49 -2.23 1.23 15.62
N ASN A 50 -1.46 0.21 15.25
CA ASN A 50 -0.06 0.08 15.64
C ASN A 50 0.81 -0.53 14.53
N ASP A 51 0.50 -0.21 13.27
CA ASP A 51 1.27 -0.65 12.11
C ASP A 51 2.26 0.41 11.61
N ALA A 52 2.98 0.08 10.53
CA ALA A 52 3.98 0.98 9.95
C ALA A 52 3.38 2.29 9.40
N ALA A 53 2.09 2.32 9.02
CA ALA A 53 1.45 3.52 8.51
C ALA A 53 1.10 4.52 9.63
N THR A 54 0.96 4.03 10.87
CA THR A 54 0.61 4.87 12.04
C THR A 54 1.58 6.05 12.24
N ALA A 55 2.88 5.84 11.99
CA ALA A 55 3.93 6.86 12.10
C ALA A 55 4.40 7.43 10.75
N ALA A 56 3.75 7.03 9.65
CA ALA A 56 4.15 7.46 8.31
C ALA A 56 3.71 8.90 8.03
N THR A 57 4.41 9.54 7.11
CA THR A 57 4.03 10.87 6.59
C THR A 57 3.27 10.70 5.28
N PHE A 58 2.00 11.13 5.26
CA PHE A 58 1.17 11.16 4.07
C PHE A 58 1.23 12.56 3.46
N ARG A 59 1.51 12.65 2.15
CA ARG A 59 1.59 13.92 1.41
C ARG A 59 0.74 13.87 0.16
N LEU A 60 -0.05 14.92 -0.07
CA LEU A 60 -0.72 15.12 -1.34
C LEU A 60 0.32 15.62 -2.35
N VAL A 61 0.65 14.77 -3.31
CA VAL A 61 1.61 15.11 -4.38
C VAL A 61 0.92 15.82 -5.53
N ASP A 62 -0.30 15.38 -5.85
CA ASP A 62 -1.11 15.89 -6.95
C ASP A 62 -2.60 15.64 -6.69
N GLY A 63 -3.46 16.45 -7.29
CA GLY A 63 -4.92 16.37 -7.16
C GLY A 63 -5.50 17.41 -6.21
N GLU A 64 -6.83 17.48 -6.20
CA GLU A 64 -7.61 18.36 -5.32
C GLU A 64 -8.39 17.50 -4.32
N THR A 65 -8.41 17.90 -3.05
CA THR A 65 -9.23 17.24 -2.03
C THR A 65 -10.70 17.66 -2.16
N ASP A 66 -11.62 16.78 -1.80
CA ASP A 66 -13.03 17.13 -1.65
C ASP A 66 -13.24 17.81 -0.29
N GLY A 67 -13.89 18.97 -0.26
CA GLY A 67 -14.11 19.73 0.97
C GLY A 67 -15.06 19.06 1.98
N ASN A 68 -15.80 18.03 1.57
CA ASN A 68 -16.61 17.23 2.49
C ASN A 68 -15.82 16.07 3.12
N GLY A 69 -14.71 15.68 2.50
CA GLY A 69 -13.85 14.60 2.98
C GLY A 69 -13.03 14.99 4.20
N GLY A 70 -12.51 13.98 4.88
CA GLY A 70 -11.48 14.16 5.89
C GLY A 70 -10.11 14.50 5.29
N ASP A 71 -9.22 15.01 6.14
CA ASP A 71 -7.82 15.23 5.79
C ASP A 71 -7.08 13.92 5.51
N LEU A 72 -5.86 14.00 4.96
CA LEU A 72 -4.99 12.83 4.73
C LEU A 72 -4.78 11.96 5.97
N LYS A 73 -4.88 12.55 7.17
CA LYS A 73 -4.78 11.82 8.44
C LYS A 73 -5.81 10.70 8.56
N ALA A 74 -7.00 10.84 7.95
CA ALA A 74 -8.04 9.80 7.94
C ALA A 74 -7.56 8.49 7.28
N LEU A 75 -6.51 8.53 6.46
CA LEU A 75 -5.96 7.33 5.81
C LEU A 75 -5.10 6.46 6.75
N HIS A 76 -4.72 6.96 7.93
CA HIS A 76 -3.78 6.26 8.82
C HIS A 76 -4.02 6.50 10.32
N ASP A 77 -5.20 6.96 10.71
CA ASP A 77 -5.55 7.21 12.12
C ASP A 77 -6.07 5.97 12.86
N GLY A 78 -6.15 4.83 12.17
CA GLY A 78 -6.63 3.56 12.72
C GLY A 78 -8.13 3.55 13.05
N GLN A 79 -8.89 4.43 12.39
CA GLN A 79 -10.34 4.50 12.47
C GLN A 79 -10.97 4.12 11.12
N VAL A 80 -12.24 3.76 11.19
CA VAL A 80 -13.15 3.62 10.05
C VAL A 80 -14.44 4.36 10.41
N PRO A 81 -15.24 4.76 9.41
CA PRO A 81 -16.58 5.26 9.67
C PRO A 81 -17.38 4.29 10.55
N PHE A 82 -18.20 4.84 11.44
CA PHE A 82 -19.19 4.11 12.23
C PHE A 82 -20.47 3.83 11.42
N GLU A 83 -20.78 4.71 10.47
CA GLU A 83 -21.91 4.56 9.53
C GLU A 83 -21.55 5.05 8.11
N GLU A 84 -22.42 4.78 7.14
CA GLU A 84 -22.17 5.01 5.71
C GLU A 84 -22.18 6.49 5.28
N ASP A 85 -22.47 7.42 6.18
CA ASP A 85 -22.59 8.86 5.87
C ASP A 85 -21.68 9.71 6.76
N GLU A 86 -20.44 9.28 6.92
CA GLU A 86 -19.38 10.04 7.60
C GLU A 86 -18.26 10.43 6.63
N PRO A 87 -18.52 11.40 5.72
CA PRO A 87 -17.52 11.78 4.72
C PRO A 87 -16.24 12.34 5.35
N SER A 88 -16.31 12.98 6.53
CA SER A 88 -15.13 13.47 7.27
C SER A 88 -14.22 12.37 7.82
N LYS A 89 -14.70 11.11 7.84
CA LYS A 89 -13.94 9.90 8.22
C LYS A 89 -13.34 9.16 7.02
N ASN A 90 -13.53 9.70 5.82
CA ASN A 90 -12.98 9.17 4.58
C ASN A 90 -12.19 10.27 3.86
N PHE A 91 -11.07 9.93 3.23
CA PHE A 91 -10.40 10.88 2.34
C PHE A 91 -10.98 10.75 0.93
N PHE A 92 -11.31 11.88 0.31
CA PHE A 92 -11.77 11.91 -1.08
C PHE A 92 -10.97 12.91 -1.91
N PHE A 93 -10.70 12.54 -3.14
CA PHE A 93 -10.40 13.52 -4.17
C PHE A 93 -11.70 14.21 -4.60
N LYS A 94 -11.58 15.48 -5.00
CA LYS A 94 -12.70 16.31 -5.46
C LYS A 94 -13.52 15.59 -6.53
N ASN A 95 -14.83 15.58 -6.36
CA ASN A 95 -15.74 14.99 -7.34
C ASN A 95 -15.55 15.62 -8.73
N GLY A 96 -15.59 14.78 -9.77
CA GLY A 96 -15.36 15.20 -11.17
C GLY A 96 -13.89 15.50 -11.53
N SER A 97 -12.94 15.30 -10.62
CA SER A 97 -11.50 15.40 -10.91
C SER A 97 -10.92 14.08 -11.45
N ASN A 98 -9.67 14.12 -11.91
CA ASN A 98 -8.89 12.94 -12.30
C ASN A 98 -8.27 12.20 -11.10
N GLY A 99 -8.83 12.38 -9.90
CA GLY A 99 -8.27 11.88 -8.65
C GLY A 99 -6.99 12.64 -8.26
N GLY A 100 -5.97 11.90 -7.81
CA GLY A 100 -4.70 12.50 -7.41
C GLY A 100 -3.63 11.46 -7.12
N ARG A 101 -2.59 11.88 -6.41
CA ARG A 101 -1.49 11.03 -5.99
C ARG A 101 -1.10 11.38 -4.56
N ILE A 102 -0.99 10.35 -3.76
CA ILE A 102 -0.56 10.44 -2.37
C ILE A 102 0.78 9.73 -2.26
N GLU A 103 1.74 10.38 -1.63
CA GLU A 103 2.98 9.76 -1.18
C GLU A 103 2.80 9.31 0.27
N VAL A 104 3.29 8.10 0.56
CA VAL A 104 3.35 7.54 1.91
C VAL A 104 4.81 7.25 2.23
N ASP A 105 5.38 8.06 3.11
CA ASP A 105 6.77 7.93 3.55
C ASP A 105 6.80 7.27 4.93
N LEU A 106 7.33 6.04 5.00
CA LEU A 106 7.42 5.26 6.23
C LEU A 106 8.58 5.72 7.15
N GLY A 107 9.38 6.71 6.72
CA GLY A 107 10.51 7.27 7.47
C GLY A 107 11.75 6.38 7.56
N LYS A 108 11.62 5.08 7.28
CA LYS A 108 12.71 4.11 7.19
C LYS A 108 12.36 2.95 6.28
N THR A 109 13.37 2.25 5.78
CA THR A 109 13.15 0.99 5.06
C THR A 109 12.40 0.00 5.96
N THR A 110 11.23 -0.43 5.50
CA THR A 110 10.33 -1.30 6.25
C THR A 110 9.93 -2.48 5.39
N SER A 111 10.03 -3.70 5.93
CA SER A 111 9.48 -4.89 5.29
C SER A 111 7.96 -4.87 5.41
N ILE A 112 7.28 -4.78 4.27
CA ILE A 112 5.82 -4.70 4.21
C ILE A 112 5.27 -6.11 3.94
N LYS A 113 4.41 -6.60 4.84
CA LYS A 113 3.68 -7.86 4.66
C LYS A 113 2.42 -7.67 3.82
N SER A 114 1.68 -6.59 4.07
CA SER A 114 0.43 -6.24 3.39
C SER A 114 0.22 -4.72 3.43
N ILE A 115 -0.60 -4.24 2.50
CA ILE A 115 -1.14 -2.87 2.48
C ILE A 115 -2.65 -3.03 2.49
N GLN A 116 -3.34 -2.34 3.40
CA GLN A 116 -4.79 -2.42 3.55
C GLN A 116 -5.35 -1.00 3.48
N THR A 117 -6.44 -0.85 2.73
CA THR A 117 -7.15 0.41 2.57
C THR A 117 -8.63 0.13 2.78
N TYR A 118 -9.34 1.13 3.30
CA TYR A 118 -10.73 0.99 3.68
C TYR A 118 -11.49 2.24 3.29
N SER A 119 -12.74 2.06 2.89
CA SER A 119 -13.67 3.15 2.69
C SER A 119 -15.09 2.69 3.02
N TRP A 120 -15.89 3.62 3.52
CA TRP A 120 -17.30 3.36 3.74
C TRP A 120 -18.09 4.63 3.46
N HIS A 121 -18.92 4.57 2.42
CA HIS A 121 -19.77 5.68 2.02
C HIS A 121 -21.00 5.19 1.24
N LYS A 122 -22.02 6.03 1.12
CA LYS A 122 -23.10 5.87 0.13
C LYS A 122 -22.61 6.06 -1.31
N GLY A 123 -23.10 5.22 -2.23
CA GLY A 123 -22.88 5.38 -3.68
C GLY A 123 -21.41 5.40 -4.13
N ALA A 124 -21.14 6.05 -5.27
CA ALA A 124 -19.86 5.98 -5.98
C ALA A 124 -18.61 6.47 -5.21
N ARG A 125 -18.79 7.14 -4.07
CA ARG A 125 -17.68 7.64 -3.25
C ARG A 125 -17.03 6.56 -2.39
N ALA A 126 -17.66 5.39 -2.21
CA ALA A 126 -17.04 4.33 -1.43
C ALA A 126 -16.06 3.47 -2.25
N ALA A 127 -16.33 3.25 -3.53
CA ALA A 127 -15.47 2.39 -4.35
C ALA A 127 -14.07 2.98 -4.54
N GLN A 128 -13.05 2.13 -4.47
CA GLN A 128 -11.64 2.50 -4.56
C GLN A 128 -11.08 2.09 -5.93
N SER A 129 -10.27 2.97 -6.54
CA SER A 129 -9.56 2.67 -7.79
C SER A 129 -8.21 3.37 -7.84
N TYR A 130 -7.12 2.62 -7.75
CA TYR A 130 -5.77 3.18 -7.69
C TYR A 130 -4.68 2.16 -8.07
N LYS A 131 -3.47 2.68 -8.26
CA LYS A 131 -2.25 1.88 -8.49
C LYS A 131 -1.28 2.12 -7.34
N ILE A 132 -0.64 1.07 -6.86
CA ILE A 132 0.39 1.15 -5.82
C ILE A 132 1.76 0.99 -6.47
N TYR A 133 2.67 1.88 -6.10
CA TYR A 133 4.09 1.79 -6.40
C TYR A 133 4.87 1.83 -5.09
N ALA A 134 6.03 1.17 -5.03
CA ALA A 134 6.92 1.24 -3.88
C ALA A 134 8.38 1.36 -4.32
N ALA A 135 9.16 2.05 -3.51
CA ALA A 135 10.60 2.20 -3.63
C ALA A 135 11.23 2.02 -2.24
N LYS A 136 12.49 1.59 -2.18
CA LYS A 136 13.27 1.58 -0.93
C LYS A 136 13.81 2.99 -0.62
N GLY A 137 14.02 3.81 -1.64
CA GLY A 137 14.54 5.17 -1.55
C GLY A 137 16.03 5.30 -1.88
N ASP A 138 16.71 4.17 -2.14
CA ASP A 138 18.14 4.11 -2.48
C ASP A 138 18.38 3.64 -3.93
N GLU A 139 17.34 3.57 -4.74
CA GLU A 139 17.46 3.29 -6.16
C GLU A 139 18.25 4.39 -6.87
N LYS A 140 19.08 4.02 -7.87
CA LYS A 140 19.99 4.93 -8.59
C LYS A 140 19.35 6.24 -9.08
N ASN A 141 18.08 6.20 -9.47
CA ASN A 141 17.31 7.34 -9.98
C ASN A 141 16.11 7.66 -9.07
N PHE A 142 16.19 7.34 -7.77
CA PHE A 142 15.08 7.55 -6.86
C PHE A 142 14.72 9.04 -6.81
N GLY A 143 13.45 9.33 -7.14
CA GLY A 143 12.87 10.65 -7.00
C GLY A 143 11.60 10.54 -6.15
N PRO A 144 11.53 11.20 -4.98
CA PRO A 144 10.31 11.21 -4.17
C PRO A 144 9.20 12.00 -4.86
N ALA A 145 7.96 11.73 -4.46
CA ALA A 145 6.77 12.47 -4.87
C ALA A 145 6.66 12.75 -6.40
N PRO A 146 6.73 11.74 -7.29
CA PRO A 146 6.53 11.96 -8.72
C PRO A 146 5.14 12.57 -8.95
N LYS A 147 5.04 13.75 -9.57
CA LYS A 147 3.74 14.35 -9.97
C LYS A 147 2.98 13.46 -10.96
N ARG A 148 1.69 13.73 -11.20
CA ARG A 148 0.81 12.90 -12.04
C ARG A 148 1.42 12.56 -13.41
N GLU A 149 1.98 13.56 -14.08
CA GLU A 149 2.57 13.42 -15.43
C GLU A 149 3.86 12.61 -15.47
N ILE A 150 4.48 12.38 -14.30
CA ILE A 150 5.71 11.60 -14.18
C ILE A 150 5.36 10.16 -13.88
N ASP A 151 5.79 9.26 -14.76
CA ASP A 151 5.74 7.82 -14.53
C ASP A 151 6.69 7.45 -13.38
N PRO A 152 6.19 6.97 -12.23
CA PRO A 152 7.04 6.62 -11.09
C PRO A 152 8.16 5.64 -11.44
N ARG A 153 7.97 4.79 -12.45
CA ARG A 153 8.98 3.80 -12.90
C ARG A 153 10.27 4.44 -13.39
N THR A 154 10.18 5.66 -13.90
CA THR A 154 11.35 6.43 -14.35
C THR A 154 12.17 6.98 -13.18
N LEU A 155 11.57 7.07 -11.99
CA LEU A 155 12.15 7.59 -10.75
C LEU A 155 12.40 6.49 -9.71
N GLY A 156 12.71 5.28 -10.15
CA GLY A 156 13.10 4.16 -9.27
C GLY A 156 11.94 3.44 -8.57
N TRP A 157 10.69 3.89 -8.73
CA TRP A 157 9.54 3.21 -8.14
C TRP A 157 9.15 1.96 -8.92
N LYS A 158 8.74 0.92 -8.21
CA LYS A 158 8.30 -0.35 -8.81
C LYS A 158 6.79 -0.51 -8.65
N PRO A 159 6.05 -0.94 -9.69
CA PRO A 159 4.62 -1.23 -9.56
C PRO A 159 4.43 -2.43 -8.63
N ILE A 160 3.45 -2.34 -7.74
CA ILE A 160 3.14 -3.37 -6.75
C ILE A 160 1.80 -4.03 -7.04
N ALA A 161 0.77 -3.22 -7.27
CA ALA A 161 -0.61 -3.67 -7.45
C ALA A 161 -1.45 -2.61 -8.16
N LYS A 162 -2.57 -3.07 -8.73
CA LYS A 162 -3.70 -2.22 -9.15
C LYS A 162 -4.93 -2.69 -8.38
N VAL A 163 -5.63 -1.76 -7.76
CA VAL A 163 -6.85 -2.01 -6.98
C VAL A 163 -8.02 -1.35 -7.70
N ASP A 164 -9.13 -2.08 -7.83
CA ASP A 164 -10.37 -1.58 -8.39
C ASP A 164 -11.54 -2.34 -7.75
N THR A 165 -12.29 -1.68 -6.87
CA THR A 165 -13.45 -2.28 -6.19
C THR A 165 -14.78 -1.93 -6.86
N ARG A 166 -14.75 -1.18 -7.97
CA ARG A 166 -15.97 -0.77 -8.70
C ARG A 166 -16.61 -1.97 -9.37
N ARG A 167 -17.79 -2.37 -8.88
CA ARG A 167 -18.65 -3.39 -9.48
C ARG A 167 -20.07 -3.28 -8.93
N GLY A 168 -21.07 -3.37 -9.79
CA GLY A 168 -22.49 -3.24 -9.38
C GLY A 168 -22.74 -1.92 -8.66
N ASP A 169 -23.52 -1.96 -7.57
CA ASP A 169 -23.63 -0.83 -6.65
C ASP A 169 -22.25 -0.46 -6.07
N GLN A 170 -21.95 0.83 -5.98
CA GLN A 170 -20.63 1.32 -5.59
C GLN A 170 -20.59 1.80 -4.15
N GLY A 171 -21.73 1.82 -3.45
CA GLY A 171 -21.82 2.14 -2.02
C GLY A 171 -21.47 0.98 -1.10
N GLY A 172 -21.48 1.27 0.19
CA GLY A 172 -21.15 0.34 1.27
C GLY A 172 -19.67 0.41 1.65
N GLN A 173 -19.17 -0.69 2.20
CA GLN A 173 -17.80 -0.83 2.68
C GLN A 173 -16.93 -1.48 1.60
N HIS A 174 -15.71 -0.97 1.40
CA HIS A 174 -14.72 -1.44 0.44
C HIS A 174 -13.32 -1.45 1.05
#